data_AF-A0A0B6YMT5-F1
#
_entry.id   AF-A0A0B6YMT5-F1
#
_cell.length_a   1.000
_cell.length_b   1.000
_cell.length_c   1.000
_cell.angle_alpha   90.00
_cell.angle_beta   90.00
_cell.angle_gamma   90.00
#
_symmetry.space_group_name_H-M   'P 1'
#
loop_
_entity.id
_entity.type
_entity.pdbx_description
1 polymer ?
#
loop_
_entity_poly.entity_id
_entity_poly.type
_entity_poly.pdbx_seq_one_letter_code
_entity_poly.pdbx_strand_id
1 'polypeptide(L)' 'VLFALFARSENNPTKPRAEALCAFRMDVVRSKFTETVKKCFHGEGVSAGGHLGIAKPCIKNTFKINDDYCG' A
#
# COMPACT_ATOMS: atom_id res chain seq x y z
N VAL A 1 4.73 -12.24 10.92
CA VAL A 1 5.25 -12.29 9.53
C VAL A 1 4.17 -12.88 8.67
N LEU A 2 3.90 -12.33 7.49
CA LEU A 2 2.99 -12.87 6.49
C LEU A 2 3.81 -13.58 5.40
N PHE A 3 3.45 -14.80 5.05
CA PHE A 3 4.01 -15.50 3.91
C PHE A 3 3.00 -15.50 2.77
N ALA A 4 3.45 -15.19 1.56
CA ALA A 4 2.59 -15.16 0.38
C ALA A 4 3.33 -15.66 -0.85
N LEU A 5 2.62 -16.43 -1.68
CA LEU A 5 3.10 -16.91 -2.97
C LEU A 5 2.67 -15.92 -4.05
N PHE A 6 3.63 -15.48 -4.85
CA PHE A 6 3.38 -14.62 -6.01
C PHE A 6 3.84 -15.33 -7.28
N ALA A 7 3.03 -15.26 -8.32
CA ALA A 7 3.39 -15.69 -9.65
C ALA A 7 3.86 -14.48 -10.48
N ARG A 8 4.85 -14.70 -11.35
CA ARG A 8 5.24 -13.68 -12.33
C ARG A 8 4.05 -13.34 -13.25
N SER A 9 3.76 -12.04 -13.40
CA SER A 9 2.74 -11.57 -14.34
C SER A 9 3.22 -11.75 -15.78
N GLU A 10 2.42 -12.41 -16.62
CA GLU A 10 2.64 -12.51 -18.06
C GLU A 10 1.33 -12.20 -18.80
N ASN A 11 1.45 -11.62 -20.00
CA ASN A 11 0.30 -11.31 -20.86
C ASN A 11 -0.39 -12.58 -21.42
N ASN A 12 0.25 -13.76 -21.29
CA ASN A 12 -0.24 -15.02 -21.84
C ASN A 12 -0.66 -15.99 -20.72
N PRO A 13 -1.96 -16.31 -20.57
CA PRO A 13 -2.47 -17.11 -19.45
C PRO A 13 -2.08 -18.60 -19.49
N THR A 14 -1.53 -19.12 -20.59
CA THR A 14 -1.22 -20.56 -20.76
C THR A 14 0.22 -20.95 -20.44
N LYS A 15 1.12 -19.99 -20.18
CA LYS A 15 2.53 -20.28 -19.89
C LYS A 15 2.72 -20.67 -18.41
N PRO A 16 3.52 -21.73 -18.11
CA PRO A 16 3.83 -22.09 -16.73
C PRO A 16 4.42 -20.91 -15.97
N ARG A 17 3.92 -20.68 -14.74
CA ARG A 17 4.25 -19.51 -13.94
C ARG A 17 5.45 -19.81 -13.06
N ALA A 18 6.48 -18.96 -13.12
CA ALA A 18 7.50 -18.94 -12.07
C ALA A 18 6.87 -18.36 -10.79
N GLU A 19 6.99 -19.10 -9.69
CA GLU A 19 6.42 -18.75 -8.40
C GLU A 19 7.52 -18.37 -7.41
N ALA A 20 7.24 -17.39 -6.55
CA ALA A 20 8.12 -16.96 -5.49
C ALA A 20 7.36 -16.96 -4.16
N LEU A 21 7.95 -17.57 -3.13
CA LEU A 21 7.50 -17.43 -1.75
C LEU A 21 8.16 -16.19 -1.15
N CYS A 22 7.35 -15.21 -0.78
CA CYS A 22 7.80 -13.97 -0.14
C CYS A 22 7.38 -13.95 1.33
N ALA A 23 8.22 -13.36 2.19
CA ALA A 23 7.93 -13.15 3.60
C ALA A 23 7.90 -11.65 3.92
N PHE A 24 6.85 -11.19 4.59
CA PHE A 24 6.63 -9.80 4.97
C PHE A 24 6.58 -9.67 6.48
N ARG A 25 7.48 -8.88 7.02
CA ARG A 25 7.48 -8.49 8.43
C ARG A 25 6.33 -7.52 8.69
N MET A 26 5.43 -7.87 9.62
CA MET A 26 4.20 -7.10 9.82
C MET A 26 4.45 -5.71 10.42
N ASP A 27 5.52 -5.55 11.19
CA ASP A 27 6.00 -4.26 11.67
C ASP A 27 6.49 -3.35 10.52
N VAL A 28 7.17 -3.92 9.52
CA VAL A 28 7.57 -3.19 8.31
C VAL A 28 6.35 -2.84 7.45
N VAL A 29 5.40 -3.76 7.30
CA VAL A 29 4.14 -3.50 6.59
C VAL A 29 3.40 -2.34 7.27
N ARG A 30 3.22 -2.40 8.59
CA ARG A 30 2.57 -1.35 9.39
C ARG A 30 3.24 0.01 9.22
N SER A 31 4.57 0.09 9.34
CA SER A 31 5.30 1.36 9.17
C SER A 31 5.13 1.95 7.76
N LYS A 32 5.01 1.11 6.72
CA LYS A 32 4.73 1.58 5.36
C LYS A 32 3.32 2.14 5.19
N PHE A 33 2.32 1.58 5.87
CA PHE A 33 0.99 2.20 5.97
C PHE A 33 1.07 3.57 6.65
N THR A 34 1.72 3.65 7.81
CA THR A 34 1.91 4.92 8.55
C THR A 34 2.59 5.99 7.70
N GLU A 35 3.66 5.64 6.99
CA GLU A 35 4.38 6.57 6.10
C GLU A 35 3.48 7.09 4.97
N THR A 36 2.68 6.19 4.38
CA THR A 36 1.78 6.54 3.27
C THR A 36 0.69 7.50 3.73
N VAL A 37 0.07 7.23 4.89
CA VAL A 37 -0.92 8.11 5.51
C VAL A 37 -0.29 9.47 5.86
N LYS A 38 0.90 9.48 6.48
CA LYS A 38 1.64 10.71 6.82
C LYS A 38 1.84 11.64 5.63
N LYS A 39 2.28 11.10 4.48
CA LYS A 39 2.48 11.89 3.26
C LYS A 39 1.20 12.59 2.82
N CYS A 40 0.08 11.86 2.79
CA CYS A 40 -1.20 12.46 2.46
C CYS A 40 -1.60 13.56 3.46
N PHE A 41 -1.37 13.34 4.75
CA PHE A 41 -1.65 14.33 5.81
C PHE A 41 -0.70 15.55 5.77
N HIS A 42 0.44 15.45 5.08
CA HIS A 42 1.30 16.59 4.75
C HIS A 42 0.86 17.35 3.48
N GLY A 43 -0.20 16.89 2.81
CA GLY A 43 -0.70 17.45 1.55
C GLY A 43 0.03 16.92 0.32
N GLU A 44 0.76 15.81 0.43
CA GLU A 44 1.52 15.22 -0.67
C GLU A 44 0.68 14.16 -1.41
N GLY A 45 0.57 14.29 -2.73
CA GLY A 45 -0.08 13.31 -3.60
C GLY A 45 -1.60 13.40 -3.65
N VAL A 46 -2.23 12.28 -3.96
CA VAL A 46 -3.68 12.14 -4.10
C VAL A 46 -4.18 10.96 -3.26
N SER A 47 -5.43 11.06 -2.78
CA SER A 47 -6.13 9.96 -2.13
C SER A 47 -6.26 8.77 -3.07
N ALA A 48 -6.54 7.58 -2.51
CA ALA A 48 -6.82 6.40 -3.31
C ALA A 48 -7.89 6.70 -4.37
N GLY A 49 -7.61 6.34 -5.62
CA GLY A 49 -8.52 6.44 -6.76
C GLY A 49 -8.75 5.09 -7.43
N GLY A 50 -9.56 5.06 -8.49
CA GLY A 50 -9.87 3.85 -9.26
C GLY A 50 -11.31 3.38 -9.02
N HIS A 51 -11.50 2.12 -8.63
CA HIS A 51 -12.84 1.56 -8.36
C HIS A 51 -13.60 2.31 -7.24
N LEU A 52 -12.89 2.87 -6.26
CA LEU A 52 -13.49 3.58 -5.13
C LEU A 52 -13.95 5.01 -5.48
N GLY A 53 -13.64 5.49 -6.68
CA GLY A 53 -14.02 6.82 -7.17
C GLY A 53 -12.84 7.67 -7.64
N ILE A 54 -13.11 8.96 -7.79
CA ILE A 54 -12.15 9.94 -8.30
C ILE A 54 -11.14 10.28 -7.20
N ALA A 55 -9.86 10.09 -7.50
CA ALA A 55 -8.77 10.53 -6.63
C ALA A 55 -8.87 12.04 -6.35
N LYS A 56 -8.77 12.42 -5.08
CA LYS A 56 -8.76 13.83 -4.64
C LYS A 56 -7.36 14.21 -4.20
N PRO A 57 -6.94 15.48 -4.36
CA PRO A 57 -5.70 15.95 -3.75
C PRO A 57 -5.71 15.71 -2.23
N CYS A 58 -4.58 15.26 -1.71
CA CYS A 58 -4.39 15.10 -0.28
C CYS A 58 -4.43 16.47 0.43
N ILE A 59 -5.08 16.54 1.60
CA ILE A 59 -5.27 17.78 2.35
C ILE A 59 -4.26 17.84 3.50
N LYS A 60 -3.44 18.89 3.50
CA LYS A 60 -2.48 19.14 4.59
C LYS A 60 -3.22 19.41 5.89
N ASN A 61 -2.78 18.77 6.96
CA ASN A 61 -3.26 19.00 8.31
C ASN A 61 -2.12 18.90 9.34
N THR A 62 -2.44 19.10 10.60
CA THR A 62 -1.47 19.13 11.72
C THR A 62 -1.49 17.85 12.57
N PHE A 63 -2.20 16.80 12.13
CA PHE A 63 -2.31 15.57 12.92
C PHE A 63 -0.99 14.83 12.98
N LYS A 64 -0.67 14.33 14.17
CA LYS A 64 0.47 13.44 14.38
C LYS A 64 0.06 12.01 14.09
N ILE A 65 0.31 11.55 12.87
CA ILE A 65 0.08 10.17 12.49
C ILE A 65 1.14 9.26 13.13
N ASN A 66 0.71 8.14 13.69
CA ASN A 66 1.57 7.11 14.25
C ASN A 66 1.07 5.73 13.81
N ASP A 67 1.73 4.69 14.31
CA ASP A 67 1.42 3.32 13.91
C ASP A 67 0.03 2.84 14.41
N ASP A 68 -0.55 3.50 15.41
CA ASP A 68 -1.88 3.22 15.97
C ASP A 68 -3.00 4.05 15.31
N TYR A 69 -2.68 4.81 14.25
CA TYR A 69 -3.66 5.61 13.51
C TYR A 69 -4.74 4.72 12.87
N CYS A 70 -6.02 5.08 13.07
CA CYS A 70 -7.16 4.22 12.76
C CYS A 70 -8.12 4.78 11.68
N GLY A 71 -7.67 5.76 10.90
CA GLY A 71 -8.53 6.50 9.96
C GLY A 71 -9.20 7.69 10.63
#